data_AF-A0A969C0H0-F1
#
_entry.id   AF-A0A969C0H0-F1
#
_cell.length_a   1.000
_cell.length_b   1.000
_cell.length_c   1.000
_cell.angle_alpha   90.00
_cell.angle_beta   90.00
_cell.angle_gamma   90.00
#
_symmetry.space_group_name_H-M   'P 1'
#
loop_
_entity.id
_entity.type
_entity.pdbx_description
1 polymer ?
#
loop_
_entity_poly.entity_id
_entity_poly.type
_entity_poly.pdbx_seq_one_letter_code
_entity_poly.pdbx_strand_id
1 'polypeptide(L)'
;MQIQRVVGLCSLLDCPVEALVTQAESVWVSQIKTLRKARGLKQRQLALALEVTERTIKSWEKGDAGIDVMVKLIELCRLFDCPVEALIMEVKPLDKDSTL
;
A
#
# COMPACT_ATOMS: atom_id res chain seq x y z
N MET A 1 11.79 10.82 -28.96
CA MET A 1 12.49 11.63 -27.94
C MET A 1 11.67 11.50 -26.65
N GLN A 2 12.05 10.82 -25.55
CA GLN A 2 13.29 10.18 -25.12
C GLN A 2 12.99 8.79 -24.50
N ILE A 3 13.60 7.73 -25.02
CA ILE A 3 13.73 6.42 -24.36
C ILE A 3 15.24 6.18 -24.21
N GLN A 4 15.89 6.94 -23.33
CA GLN A 4 17.34 6.85 -23.11
C GLN A 4 17.70 6.82 -21.62
N ARG A 5 16.74 6.68 -20.69
CA ARG A 5 17.04 6.61 -19.25
C ARG A 5 16.95 5.21 -18.63
N VAL A 6 16.54 4.19 -19.40
CA VAL A 6 16.37 2.81 -18.89
C VAL A 6 17.55 1.90 -19.22
N VAL A 7 18.29 2.19 -20.30
CA VAL A 7 19.42 1.35 -20.75
C VAL A 7 20.62 1.44 -19.79
N GLY A 8 20.84 2.58 -19.12
CA GLY A 8 21.98 2.77 -18.22
C GLY A 8 21.90 2.03 -16.88
N LEU A 9 20.70 1.61 -16.43
CA LEU A 9 20.51 0.95 -15.14
C LEU A 9 20.75 -0.57 -15.20
N CYS A 10 20.63 -1.18 -16.39
CA CYS A 10 20.76 -2.62 -16.55
C CYS A 10 22.22 -3.10 -16.46
N SER A 11 23.18 -2.28 -16.88
CA SER A 11 24.62 -2.60 -16.77
C SER A 11 25.14 -2.57 -15.32
N LEU A 12 24.38 -1.99 -14.39
CA LEU A 12 24.79 -1.77 -12.99
C LEU A 12 24.28 -2.87 -12.04
N LEU A 13 23.33 -3.70 -12.50
CA LEU A 13 22.64 -4.70 -11.67
C LEU A 13 22.87 -6.16 -12.08
N ASP A 14 23.70 -6.41 -13.11
CA ASP A 14 24.08 -7.75 -13.59
C ASP A 14 22.91 -8.76 -13.67
N CYS A 15 21.73 -8.27 -14.09
CA CYS A 15 20.57 -9.12 -14.30
C CYS A 15 20.11 -9.05 -15.76
N PRO A 16 19.75 -10.19 -16.38
CA PRO A 16 19.25 -10.20 -17.74
C PRO A 16 17.98 -9.35 -17.85
N VAL A 17 17.83 -8.59 -18.93
CA VAL A 17 16.63 -7.79 -19.24
C VAL A 17 15.36 -8.66 -19.24
N GLU A 18 15.49 -9.96 -19.46
CA GLU A 18 14.41 -10.94 -19.35
C GLU A 18 13.84 -11.05 -17.93
N ALA A 19 14.63 -10.74 -16.87
CA ALA A 19 14.15 -10.67 -15.49
C ALA A 19 13.28 -9.43 -15.20
N LEU A 20 13.38 -8.38 -16.03
CA LEU A 20 12.58 -7.16 -15.92
C LEU A 20 11.16 -7.30 -16.50
N VAL A 21 10.91 -8.31 -17.35
CA VAL A 21 9.67 -8.40 -18.15
C VAL A 21 8.77 -9.58 -17.76
N THR A 22 9.11 -10.38 -16.75
CA THR A 22 8.13 -11.28 -16.12
C THR A 22 7.33 -10.56 -15.05
N GLN A 23 6.56 -9.53 -15.43
CA GLN A 23 5.45 -9.08 -14.59
C GLN A 23 4.20 -9.80 -15.08
N ALA A 24 3.94 -10.97 -14.50
CA ALA A 24 2.60 -11.52 -14.49
C ALA A 24 1.68 -10.41 -13.97
N GLU A 25 0.63 -10.07 -14.72
CA GLU A 25 -0.39 -9.10 -14.30
C GLU A 25 -0.99 -9.59 -12.97
N SER A 26 -0.43 -9.12 -11.86
CA SER A 26 -0.83 -9.57 -10.54
C SER A 26 -2.17 -8.91 -10.21
N VAL A 27 -3.22 -9.71 -10.16
CA VAL A 27 -4.52 -9.24 -9.68
C VAL A 27 -4.49 -9.23 -8.15
N TRP A 28 -4.61 -8.04 -7.57
CA TRP A 28 -4.66 -7.85 -6.13
C TRP A 28 -6.09 -7.97 -5.62
N VAL A 29 -6.29 -8.75 -4.55
CA VAL A 29 -7.61 -8.97 -3.93
C VAL A 29 -7.54 -8.69 -2.44
N SER A 30 -8.58 -8.05 -1.90
CA SER A 30 -8.71 -7.79 -0.46
C SER A 30 -8.74 -9.08 0.36
N GLN A 31 -7.85 -9.20 1.34
CA GLN A 31 -7.88 -10.30 2.33
C GLN A 31 -8.53 -9.89 3.67
N ILE A 32 -8.99 -8.64 3.80
CA ILE A 32 -9.50 -8.09 5.05
C ILE A 32 -10.66 -8.92 5.60
N LYS A 33 -11.60 -9.34 4.74
CA LYS A 33 -12.75 -10.15 5.15
C LYS A 33 -12.33 -11.50 5.74
N THR A 34 -11.37 -12.16 5.10
CA THR A 34 -10.81 -13.45 5.52
C THR A 34 -10.15 -13.32 6.88
N LEU A 35 -9.24 -12.35 7.02
CA LEU A 35 -8.47 -12.12 8.25
C LEU A 35 -9.35 -11.66 9.43
N ARG A 36 -10.37 -10.83 9.16
CA ARG A 36 -11.35 -10.40 10.16
C ARG A 36 -12.16 -11.58 10.67
N LYS A 37 -12.68 -12.43 9.77
CA LYS A 37 -13.46 -13.61 10.13
C LYS A 37 -12.63 -14.64 10.91
N ALA A 38 -11.37 -14.85 10.54
CA ALA A 38 -10.47 -15.73 11.26
C ALA A 38 -10.27 -15.31 12.73
N ARG A 39 -10.45 -14.03 13.04
CA ARG A 39 -10.41 -13.46 14.40
C ARG A 39 -11.79 -13.37 15.08
N GLY A 40 -12.84 -13.91 14.47
CA GLY A 40 -14.21 -13.87 15.02
C GLY A 40 -14.84 -12.47 15.04
N LEU A 41 -14.26 -11.49 14.34
CA LEU A 41 -14.72 -10.11 14.38
C LEU A 41 -15.86 -9.83 13.39
N LYS A 42 -16.86 -9.04 13.81
CA LYS A 42 -17.87 -8.42 12.93
C LYS A 42 -17.29 -7.17 12.25
N GLN A 43 -17.88 -6.74 11.13
CA GLN A 43 -17.46 -5.51 10.43
C GLN A 43 -17.48 -4.29 11.35
N ARG A 44 -18.55 -4.12 12.16
CA ARG A 44 -18.65 -3.09 13.20
C ARG A 44 -17.50 -3.08 14.20
N GLN A 45 -17.04 -4.25 14.63
CA GLN A 45 -15.98 -4.34 15.63
C GLN A 45 -14.63 -3.90 15.05
N LEU A 46 -14.34 -4.29 13.80
CA LEU A 46 -13.14 -3.81 13.10
C LEU A 46 -13.21 -2.31 12.80
N ALA A 47 -14.40 -1.81 12.41
CA ALA A 47 -14.63 -0.41 12.15
C ALA A 47 -14.34 0.46 13.39
N LEU A 48 -14.87 0.04 14.56
CA LEU A 48 -14.60 0.71 15.83
C LEU A 48 -13.13 0.69 16.21
N ALA A 49 -12.43 -0.43 16.03
CA ALA A 49 -11.02 -0.56 16.39
C ALA A 49 -10.09 0.31 15.52
N LEU A 50 -10.53 0.68 14.32
CA LEU A 50 -9.77 1.50 13.37
C LEU A 50 -10.35 2.92 13.24
N GLU A 51 -11.34 3.28 14.05
CA GLU A 51 -12.02 4.58 14.02
C GLU A 51 -12.57 4.97 12.64
N VAL A 52 -13.06 3.97 11.89
CA VAL A 52 -13.72 4.16 10.59
C VAL A 52 -15.16 3.69 10.62
N THR A 53 -15.91 3.91 9.53
CA THR A 53 -17.30 3.43 9.42
C THR A 53 -17.37 1.97 8.96
N GLU A 54 -18.47 1.27 9.27
CA GLU A 54 -18.74 -0.07 8.72
C GLU A 54 -18.79 -0.07 7.18
N ARG A 55 -19.27 1.03 6.58
CA ARG A 55 -19.27 1.23 5.12
C ARG A 55 -17.85 1.23 4.56
N THR A 56 -16.91 1.86 5.25
CA THR A 56 -15.48 1.88 4.90
C THR A 56 -14.92 0.46 4.89
N ILE A 57 -15.13 -0.31 5.97
CA ILE A 57 -14.70 -1.71 6.03
C ILE A 57 -15.32 -2.54 4.90
N LYS A 58 -16.62 -2.39 4.64
CA LYS A 58 -17.31 -3.09 3.56
C LYS A 58 -16.73 -2.74 2.18
N SER A 59 -16.34 -1.49 1.95
CA SER A 59 -15.70 -1.05 0.71
C SER A 59 -14.29 -1.64 0.56
N TRP A 60 -13.49 -1.63 1.62
CA TRP A 60 -12.17 -2.26 1.63
C TRP A 60 -12.24 -3.77 1.40
N GLU A 61 -13.26 -4.45 1.95
CA GLU A 61 -13.48 -5.89 1.74
C GLU A 61 -13.93 -6.23 0.31
N LYS A 62 -14.59 -5.30 -0.38
CA LYS A 62 -14.95 -5.45 -1.81
C LYS A 62 -13.79 -5.14 -2.74
N GLY A 63 -12.80 -4.41 -2.23
CA GLY A 63 -11.67 -3.92 -3.01
C GLY A 63 -11.95 -2.68 -3.84
N ASP A 64 -13.03 -1.95 -3.54
CA ASP A 64 -13.40 -0.75 -4.30
C ASP A 64 -12.53 0.46 -3.94
N ALA A 65 -12.22 0.66 -2.66
CA ALA A 65 -11.51 1.85 -2.19
C ALA A 65 -10.16 1.49 -1.55
N GLY A 66 -9.09 2.14 -2.01
CA GLY A 66 -7.78 2.12 -1.37
C GLY A 66 -6.86 0.95 -1.73
N ILE A 67 -7.34 -0.10 -2.40
CA ILE A 67 -6.47 -1.22 -2.81
C ILE A 67 -5.40 -0.73 -3.79
N ASP A 68 -5.74 0.04 -4.80
CA ASP A 68 -4.76 0.57 -5.76
C ASP A 68 -3.66 1.40 -5.08
N VAL A 69 -4.02 2.17 -4.06
CA VAL A 69 -3.05 2.96 -3.28
C VAL A 69 -2.18 2.05 -2.43
N MET A 70 -2.74 1.03 -1.77
CA MET A 70 -1.97 0.05 -1.01
C MET A 70 -1.03 -0.76 -1.91
N VAL A 71 -1.46 -1.13 -3.11
CA VAL A 71 -0.63 -1.83 -4.11
C VAL A 71 0.57 -0.96 -4.49
N LYS A 72 0.33 0.30 -4.86
CA LYS A 72 1.40 1.25 -5.17
C LYS A 72 2.34 1.46 -3.99
N LEU A 73 1.81 1.50 -2.77
CA LEU A 73 2.61 1.65 -1.56
C LEU A 73 3.52 0.43 -1.34
N ILE A 74 3.01 -0.79 -1.56
CA ILE A 74 3.80 -2.03 -1.52
C ILE A 74 4.87 -2.02 -2.62
N GLU A 75 4.55 -1.57 -3.82
CA GLU A 75 5.51 -1.43 -4.91
C GLU A 75 6.62 -0.42 -4.56
N LEU A 76 6.27 0.70 -3.93
CA LEU A 76 7.26 1.67 -3.43
C LEU A 76 8.14 1.06 -2.33
N CYS A 77 7.55 0.34 -1.36
CA CYS A 77 8.31 -0.38 -0.34
C CYS A 77 9.33 -1.35 -0.95
N ARG A 78 8.91 -2.11 -1.98
CA ARG A 78 9.80 -3.04 -2.70
C ARG A 78 10.88 -2.31 -3.47
N LEU A 79 10.55 -1.18 -4.11
CA LEU A 79 11.49 -0.39 -4.88
C LEU A 79 12.58 0.24 -4.00
N PHE A 80 12.22 0.68 -2.79
CA PHE A 80 13.13 1.33 -1.85
C PHE A 80 13.71 0.38 -0.80
N ASP A 81 13.39 -0.91 -0.88
CA ASP A 81 13.76 -1.95 0.10
C ASP A 81 13.52 -1.50 1.55
N CYS A 82 12.30 -1.02 1.81
CA CYS A 82 11.96 -0.45 3.11
C CYS A 82 10.56 -0.86 3.58
N PRO A 83 10.32 -0.91 4.91
CA PRO A 83 8.99 -1.14 5.46
C PRO A 83 8.08 0.08 5.21
N VAL A 84 6.76 -0.11 5.26
CA VAL A 84 5.77 0.95 4.95
C VAL A 84 5.86 2.15 5.90
N GLU A 85 6.26 1.90 7.13
CA GLU A 85 6.48 2.91 8.17
C GLU A 85 7.66 3.83 7.83
N ALA A 86 8.57 3.41 6.96
CA ALA A 86 9.63 4.29 6.45
C ALA A 86 9.13 5.24 5.35
N LEU A 87 8.01 4.92 4.69
CA LEU A 87 7.39 5.76 3.66
C LEU A 87 6.38 6.77 4.23
N ILE A 88 5.77 6.45 5.37
CA ILE A 88 4.71 7.27 5.97
C ILE A 88 5.12 7.64 7.39
N MET A 89 5.18 8.95 7.66
CA MET A 89 5.41 9.48 9.00
C MET A 89 4.13 10.06 9.59
N GLU A 90 3.86 9.78 10.85
CA GLU A 90 2.81 10.46 11.60
C GLU A 90 3.27 11.90 11.88
N VAL A 91 2.51 12.87 11.36
CA VAL A 91 2.71 14.28 11.70
C VAL A 91 1.61 14.65 12.68
N LYS A 92 1.96 14.81 13.95
CA LYS A 92 1.03 15.34 14.94
C LYS A 92 0.72 16.80 14.55
N PRO A 93 -0.56 17.21 14.44
CA PRO A 93 -0.88 18.60 14.16
C PRO A 93 -0.30 19.49 15.26
N LEU A 94 0.40 20.56 14.85
CA LEU A 94 0.91 21.56 15.78
C LEU A 94 -0.30 22.26 16.43
N ASP A 95 -0.39 22.21 17.76
CA ASP A 95 -1.40 22.95 18.53
C ASP A 95 -1.24 24.45 18.24
N LYS A 96 -2.22 25.05 17.55
CA LYS A 96 -2.19 26.47 17.15
C LYS A 96 -2.50 27.43 18.30
N ASP A 97 -2.64 26.95 19.53
CA ASP A 97 -3.09 27.73 20.69
C ASP A 97 -1.97 28.09 21.67
N SER A 98 -0.71 28.15 21.22
CA SER A 98 0.43 28.64 22.03
C SER A 98 0.89 30.04 21.61
N THR A 99 -0.05 30.96 21.44
CA THR A 99 0.24 32.41 21.44
C THR A 99 -0.64 33.05 22.51
N LEU A 100 -0.13 33.07 23.74
CA LEU A 100 -0.54 34.01 24.77
C LEU A 100 0.35 35.25 24.67
#